data_AF-A0A368F9R7-F1
#
_entry.id   AF-A0A368F9R7-F1
#
_cell.length_a   1.000
_cell.length_b   1.000
_cell.length_c   1.000
_cell.angle_alpha   90.00
_cell.angle_beta   90.00
_cell.angle_gamma   90.00
#
_symmetry.space_group_name_H-M   'P 1'
#
loop_
_entity.id
_entity.type
_entity.pdbx_description
1 polymer ?
#
loop_
_entity_poly.entity_id
_entity_poly.type
_entity_poly.pdbx_seq_one_letter_code
_entity_poly.pdbx_strand_id
1 'polypeptide(L)'
;MTKNEKPCYNGECVRGVCTIISETPTQPESPTEEDCFNEDQCCGPWAARGECFRNPSYMLNSCKASCGVCTPKTYDLNKREYLDGSLGK
;
A
#
# COMPACT_ATOMS: atom_id res chain seq x y z
N MET A 1 5.97 -49.65 -22.84
CA MET A 1 6.70 -48.69 -21.99
C MET A 1 6.42 -47.29 -22.54
N THR A 2 5.23 -46.76 -22.31
CA THR A 2 4.77 -45.50 -22.92
C THR A 2 5.27 -44.32 -22.10
N LYS A 3 6.21 -43.58 -22.69
CA LYS A 3 6.95 -42.43 -22.16
C LYS A 3 6.04 -41.20 -22.05
N ASN A 4 5.12 -41.17 -21.07
CA ASN A 4 4.22 -40.02 -20.84
C ASN A 4 4.06 -39.66 -19.34
N GLU A 5 5.07 -39.94 -18.52
CA GLU A 5 5.08 -39.49 -17.13
C GLU A 5 5.66 -38.08 -17.10
N LYS A 6 4.78 -37.09 -16.96
CA LYS A 6 5.12 -35.66 -16.88
C LYS A 6 5.90 -35.43 -15.57
N PRO A 7 7.21 -35.12 -15.60
CA PRO A 7 8.05 -35.14 -14.40
C PRO A 7 7.96 -33.87 -13.54
N CYS A 8 7.24 -32.83 -13.98
CA CYS A 8 7.11 -31.58 -13.21
C CYS A 8 5.68 -31.46 -12.63
N TYR A 9 5.49 -31.89 -11.38
CA TYR A 9 4.26 -31.63 -10.62
C TYR A 9 4.30 -30.17 -10.12
N ASN A 10 3.34 -29.32 -10.52
CA ASN A 10 3.26 -27.86 -10.27
C ASN A 10 4.36 -26.98 -10.93
N GLY A 11 4.80 -27.30 -12.15
CA GLY A 11 5.72 -26.43 -12.90
C GLY A 11 5.66 -26.66 -14.41
N GLU A 12 6.37 -25.84 -15.18
CA GLU A 12 6.47 -25.95 -16.65
C GLU A 12 7.86 -26.45 -17.08
N CYS A 13 7.91 -27.13 -18.21
CA CYS A 13 9.15 -27.64 -18.78
C CYS A 13 9.72 -26.63 -19.78
N VAL A 14 10.70 -25.84 -19.35
CA VAL A 14 11.39 -24.87 -20.22
C VAL A 14 12.78 -25.41 -20.52
N ARG A 15 13.04 -25.71 -21.81
CA ARG A 15 14.35 -26.18 -22.32
C ARG A 15 14.92 -27.41 -21.59
N GLY A 16 14.05 -28.34 -21.20
CA GLY A 16 14.45 -29.60 -20.55
C GLY A 16 14.74 -29.49 -19.06
N VAL A 17 14.48 -28.33 -18.45
CA VAL A 17 14.59 -28.11 -17.01
C VAL A 17 13.18 -27.93 -16.45
N CYS A 18 12.85 -28.61 -15.35
CA CYS A 18 11.64 -28.33 -14.60
C CYS A 18 11.80 -26.97 -13.94
N THR A 19 11.16 -25.95 -14.51
CA THR A 19 11.01 -24.66 -13.86
C THR A 19 9.71 -24.72 -13.08
N ILE A 20 9.78 -24.65 -11.76
CA ILE A 20 8.63 -24.22 -10.97
C ILE A 20 8.31 -22.84 -11.51
N ILE A 21 7.15 -22.68 -12.17
CA ILE A 21 6.65 -21.34 -12.46
C ILE A 21 6.22 -20.80 -11.10
N SER A 22 7.20 -20.40 -10.30
CA SER A 22 7.04 -19.30 -9.39
C SER A 22 6.99 -18.09 -10.31
N GLU A 23 5.87 -17.94 -11.04
CA GLU A 23 5.24 -16.63 -11.05
C GLU A 23 5.16 -16.31 -9.57
N THR A 24 6.12 -15.52 -9.09
CA THR A 24 6.02 -14.83 -7.81
C THR A 24 4.55 -14.47 -7.69
N PRO A 25 3.85 -14.93 -6.64
CA PRO A 25 2.45 -14.61 -6.50
C PRO A 25 2.37 -13.11 -6.68
N THR A 26 1.63 -12.72 -7.73
CA THR A 26 0.91 -11.47 -7.83
C THR A 26 0.92 -10.81 -6.46
N GLN A 27 1.80 -9.84 -6.23
CA GLN A 27 1.39 -8.76 -5.37
C GLN A 27 0.17 -8.25 -6.12
N PRO A 28 -1.04 -8.36 -5.56
CA PRO A 28 -2.09 -7.52 -6.08
C PRO A 28 -1.53 -6.12 -5.92
N GLU A 29 -1.16 -5.51 -7.03
CA GLU A 29 -1.54 -4.14 -7.23
C GLU A 29 -3.07 -4.12 -7.19
N SER A 30 -3.63 -4.18 -5.97
CA SER A 30 -5.02 -3.94 -5.60
C SER A 30 -5.18 -3.89 -4.07
N PRO A 31 -5.90 -2.93 -3.48
CA PRO A 31 -6.33 -1.66 -4.05
C PRO A 31 -5.20 -0.63 -3.87
N THR A 32 -5.46 0.58 -4.29
CA THR A 32 -4.97 1.73 -3.55
C THR A 32 -5.36 1.58 -2.07
N GLU A 33 -4.56 0.87 -1.26
CA GLU A 33 -4.45 1.22 0.15
C GLU A 33 -3.74 2.57 0.16
N GLU A 34 -4.52 3.59 -0.15
CA GLU A 34 -4.24 4.96 0.19
C GLU A 34 -4.29 5.10 1.71
N ASP A 35 -3.38 4.38 2.38
CA ASP A 35 -3.02 4.52 3.78
C ASP A 35 -2.20 5.80 3.97
N CYS A 36 -2.63 6.84 3.27
CA CYS A 36 -2.18 8.18 3.47
C CYS A 36 -3.31 8.95 4.11
N PHE A 37 -3.50 8.68 5.40
CA PHE A 37 -4.39 9.48 6.19
C PHE A 37 -3.83 9.85 7.55
N ASN A 38 -4.55 10.71 8.25
CA ASN A 38 -4.31 11.01 9.65
C ASN A 38 -5.30 10.19 10.46
N GLU A 39 -4.80 9.30 11.31
CA GLU A 39 -5.61 8.54 12.26
C GLU A 39 -6.17 9.47 13.35
N ASP A 40 -5.43 10.51 13.73
CA ASP A 40 -5.84 11.47 14.77
C ASP A 40 -6.28 12.82 14.21
N GLN A 41 -7.37 13.33 14.78
CA GLN A 41 -7.84 14.71 14.55
C GLN A 41 -6.81 15.78 14.96
N CYS A 42 -5.87 15.43 15.84
CA CYS A 42 -4.82 16.33 16.33
C CYS A 42 -3.56 16.33 15.44
N CYS A 43 -3.50 15.52 14.39
CA CYS A 43 -2.32 15.47 13.51
C CYS A 43 -1.97 16.83 12.88
N GLY A 44 -2.98 17.64 12.51
CA GLY A 44 -2.77 18.99 12.00
C GLY A 44 -2.05 19.92 12.99
N PRO A 45 -2.61 20.18 14.19
CA PRO A 45 -1.93 21.03 15.18
C PRO A 45 -0.61 20.44 15.68
N TRP A 46 -0.44 19.12 15.73
CA TRP A 46 0.83 18.49 16.08
C TRP A 46 1.90 18.66 15.01
N ALA A 47 1.55 18.49 13.73
CA ALA A 47 2.46 18.77 12.63
C ALA A 47 2.88 20.24 12.62
N ALA A 48 1.95 21.18 12.85
CA ALA A 48 2.25 22.61 12.97
C ALA A 48 3.18 22.95 14.15
N ARG A 49 3.17 22.14 15.21
CA ARG A 49 4.08 22.24 16.37
C ARG A 49 5.44 21.56 16.13
N GLY A 50 5.63 20.92 14.99
CA GLY A 50 6.86 20.22 14.62
C GLY A 50 6.97 18.81 15.21
N GLU A 51 5.86 18.17 15.58
CA GLU A 51 5.86 16.81 16.13
C GLU A 51 6.39 15.78 15.13
N CYS A 52 6.32 16.07 13.82
CA CYS A 52 6.95 15.22 12.80
C CYS A 52 8.46 15.00 13.07
N PHE A 53 9.12 15.94 13.73
CA PHE A 53 10.54 15.86 14.10
C PHE A 53 10.76 15.50 15.56
N ARG A 54 9.89 15.98 16.47
CA ARG A 54 10.00 15.72 17.91
C ARG A 54 9.51 14.34 18.32
N ASN A 55 8.51 13.82 17.60
CA ASN A 55 7.90 12.52 17.83
C ASN A 55 7.62 11.79 16.50
N PRO A 56 8.67 11.48 15.72
CA PRO A 56 8.53 10.88 14.40
C PRO A 56 7.88 9.51 14.47
N SER A 57 8.15 8.69 15.50
CA SER A 57 7.59 7.34 15.60
C SER A 57 6.06 7.35 15.62
N TYR A 58 5.45 8.27 16.39
CA TYR A 58 4.00 8.41 16.41
C TYR A 58 3.48 9.05 15.13
N MET A 59 4.09 10.16 14.72
CA MET A 59 3.58 10.95 13.61
C MET A 59 3.71 10.24 12.25
N LEU A 60 4.77 9.46 12.04
CA LEU A 60 4.93 8.65 10.84
C LEU A 60 4.03 7.40 10.83
N ASN A 61 3.50 6.99 11.98
CA ASN A 61 2.54 5.89 12.06
C ASN A 61 1.10 6.40 11.90
N SER A 62 0.76 7.49 12.58
CA SER A 62 -0.63 7.92 12.74
C SER A 62 -0.96 9.26 12.07
N CYS A 63 0.05 10.02 11.67
CA CYS A 63 -0.11 11.36 11.07
C CYS A 63 0.68 11.51 9.75
N LYS A 64 0.79 10.43 8.98
CA LYS A 64 1.59 10.33 7.74
C LYS A 64 1.28 11.48 6.78
N ALA A 65 -0.01 11.75 6.62
CA ALA A 65 -0.51 12.78 5.72
C ALA A 65 -0.13 14.19 6.21
N SER A 66 -0.30 14.50 7.51
CA SER A 66 0.10 15.81 8.07
C SER A 66 1.60 16.05 8.07
N CYS A 67 2.40 15.00 8.17
CA CYS A 67 3.86 15.10 8.07
C CYS A 67 4.39 15.09 6.65
N GLY A 68 3.53 14.99 5.64
CA GLY A 68 3.94 14.97 4.23
C GLY A 68 4.73 13.72 3.85
N VAL A 69 4.60 12.63 4.61
CA VAL A 69 5.20 11.32 4.31
C VAL A 69 4.58 10.74 3.04
N CYS A 70 3.31 11.08 2.82
CA CYS A 70 2.51 10.63 1.71
C CYS A 70 1.54 11.76 1.34
N THR A 71 0.85 11.61 0.20
CA THR A 71 -0.20 12.54 -0.24
C THR A 71 -1.53 11.80 -0.32
N PRO A 72 -2.58 12.23 0.41
CA PRO A 72 -3.91 11.64 0.28
C PRO A 72 -4.44 11.91 -1.12
N LYS A 73 -4.93 10.87 -1.79
CA LYS A 73 -5.48 10.97 -3.15
C LYS A 73 -6.97 11.25 -3.16
N THR A 74 -7.62 10.94 -2.04
CA THR A 74 -9.07 10.87 -1.95
C THR A 74 -9.69 11.92 -1.06
N TYR A 75 -8.94 12.62 -0.22
CA TYR A 75 -9.48 13.71 0.59
C TYR A 75 -8.44 14.81 0.83
N ASP A 76 -8.92 16.04 1.00
CA ASP A 76 -8.05 17.20 1.22
C ASP A 76 -7.76 17.37 2.72
N LEU A 77 -6.50 17.62 3.09
CA LEU A 77 -6.12 17.84 4.50
C LEU A 77 -6.47 19.25 4.98
N ASN A 78 -6.64 20.19 4.06
CA ASN A 78 -6.89 21.60 4.33
C ASN A 78 -8.38 21.95 4.23
N LYS A 79 -9.16 21.11 3.56
CA LYS A 79 -10.61 21.22 3.40
C LYS A 79 -11.19 19.86 3.77
N ARG A 80 -12.12 19.80 4.71
CA ARG A 80 -12.78 18.53 5.13
C ARG A 80 -13.71 17.98 4.01
N GLU A 81 -13.20 17.81 2.81
CA GLU A 81 -13.89 17.45 1.57
C GLU A 81 -13.10 16.33 0.86
N TYR A 82 -13.82 15.32 0.38
CA TYR A 82 -13.26 14.19 -0.37
C TYR A 82 -13.03 14.62 -1.83
N LEU A 83 -11.82 14.42 -2.36
CA LEU A 83 -11.35 14.89 -3.67
C LEU A 83 -12.07 14.21 -4.85
N ASP A 84 -12.65 13.03 -4.65
CA ASP A 84 -13.49 12.34 -5.65
C ASP A 84 -14.93 12.91 -5.72
N GLY A 85 -15.30 13.85 -4.85
CA GLY A 85 -16.62 14.46 -4.89
C GLY A 85 -17.75 13.57 -4.37
N SER A 86 -17.45 12.37 -3.88
CA SER A 86 -18.39 11.52 -3.13
C SER A 86 -18.56 12.04 -1.70
N LEU A 87 -19.52 12.97 -1.50
CA LEU A 87 -20.03 13.40 -0.19
C LEU A 87 -20.38 12.18 0.70
N GLY A 88 -20.04 12.14 1.99
CA GLY A 88 -20.36 13.19 2.96
C GLY A 88 -21.87 13.21 3.22
N LYS A 89 -22.43 12.15 3.83
CA LYS A 89 -23.80 12.21 4.37
C LYS A 89 -23.84 12.96 5.69
#